data_AF-A0A354HRV5-F1
#
_entry.id   AF-A0A354HRV5-F1
#
_cell.length_a   1.000
_cell.length_b   1.000
_cell.length_c   1.000
_cell.angle_alpha   90.00
_cell.angle_beta   90.00
_cell.angle_gamma   90.00
#
_symmetry.space_group_name_H-M   'P 1'
#
loop_
_entity.id
_entity.type
_entity.pdbx_description
1 polymer ?
#
loop_
_entity_poly.entity_id
_entity_poly.type
_entity_poly.pdbx_seq_one_letter_code
_entity_poly.pdbx_strand_id
1 'polypeptide(L)'
;GIKFKLLQYPMLLAAVNTYCLAEVTGDGKRDGAEIIAALRQGRCWIAYDRLSLGRGFSYTAEAGENWAGMGGTVSLTRGKAWLRIKLPRPGEICLIHNGNPVIREKGQTRDLSVGAAGVYRVEARLKGIPWIYSNPIYIN
;
A
#
# COMPACT_ATOMS: atom_id res chain seq x y z
N GLY A 1 28.09 32.84 1.39
CA GLY A 1 27.10 32.20 2.28
C GLY A 1 26.15 31.37 1.46
N ILE A 2 25.94 30.11 1.82
CA ILE A 2 24.99 29.21 1.13
C ILE A 2 23.58 29.74 1.40
N LYS A 3 22.85 30.15 0.35
CA LYS A 3 21.44 30.53 0.46
C LYS A 3 20.60 29.26 0.58
N PHE A 4 20.22 28.89 1.80
CA PHE A 4 19.26 27.81 2.02
C PHE A 4 17.86 28.32 1.64
N LYS A 5 17.28 27.79 0.57
CA LYS A 5 15.91 28.12 0.17
C LYS A 5 15.00 27.10 0.84
N LEU A 6 14.31 27.53 1.90
CA LEU A 6 13.30 26.70 2.55
C LEU A 6 12.22 26.35 1.51
N LEU A 7 11.95 25.06 1.32
CA LEU A 7 10.91 24.60 0.41
C LEU A 7 9.55 25.17 0.86
N GLN A 8 8.73 25.60 -0.11
CA GLN A 8 7.46 26.26 0.18
C GLN A 8 6.49 25.28 0.87
N TYR A 9 5.80 25.72 1.92
CA TYR A 9 4.90 24.88 2.70
C TYR A 9 3.85 24.13 1.85
N PRO A 10 3.16 24.76 0.88
CA PRO A 10 2.19 24.05 0.02
C PRO A 10 2.82 22.89 -0.77
N MET A 11 4.10 23.02 -1.15
CA MET A 11 4.81 21.95 -1.85
C MET A 11 5.07 20.75 -0.94
N LEU A 12 5.44 21.00 0.31
CA LEU A 12 5.73 19.96 1.30
C LEU A 12 4.45 19.29 1.81
N LEU A 13 3.40 20.08 2.07
CA LEU A 13 2.13 19.57 2.59
C LEU A 13 1.50 18.55 1.63
N ALA A 14 1.48 18.85 0.34
CA ALA A 14 0.91 17.97 -0.67
C ALA A 14 1.90 16.93 -1.22
N ALA A 15 3.09 16.81 -0.61
CA ALA A 15 4.13 15.93 -1.11
C ALA A 15 3.82 14.46 -0.81
N VAL A 16 3.48 14.17 0.45
CA VAL A 16 3.24 12.82 0.95
C VAL A 16 1.78 12.75 1.38
N ASN A 17 1.00 11.92 0.69
CA ASN A 17 -0.43 11.77 0.96
C ASN A 17 -0.72 10.36 1.44
N THR A 18 -1.66 10.27 2.40
CA THR A 18 -2.24 9.00 2.82
C THR A 18 -3.52 8.76 2.02
N TYR A 19 -3.60 7.60 1.39
CA TYR A 19 -4.76 7.11 0.68
C TYR A 19 -5.44 6.03 1.53
N CYS A 20 -6.77 6.00 1.56
CA CYS A 20 -7.52 4.97 2.27
C CYS A 20 -8.66 4.41 1.41
N LEU A 21 -9.10 3.19 1.74
CA LEU A 21 -10.26 2.53 1.13
C LEU A 21 -11.46 2.72 2.06
N ALA A 22 -12.29 3.71 1.74
CA ALA A 22 -13.54 4.02 2.42
C ALA A 22 -14.66 4.17 1.38
N GLU A 23 -15.86 3.72 1.73
CA GLU A 23 -17.05 4.02 0.93
C GLU A 23 -17.49 5.46 1.22
N VAL A 24 -17.71 6.24 0.17
CA VAL A 24 -18.13 7.63 0.29
C VAL A 24 -19.49 7.81 -0.37
N THR A 25 -20.40 8.45 0.34
CA THR A 25 -21.78 8.69 -0.09
C THR A 25 -22.04 10.17 -0.41
N GLY A 26 -21.09 11.06 -0.13
CA GLY A 26 -21.25 12.51 -0.26
C GLY A 26 -21.83 13.20 0.98
N ASP A 27 -22.12 12.43 2.04
CA ASP A 27 -22.50 12.98 3.34
C ASP A 27 -21.24 13.13 4.20
N GLY A 28 -20.86 14.37 4.49
CA GLY A 28 -19.58 14.64 5.15
C GLY A 28 -19.43 13.99 6.54
N LYS A 29 -20.53 13.79 7.29
CA LYS A 29 -20.47 13.16 8.61
C LYS A 29 -20.26 11.66 8.47
N ARG A 30 -20.99 11.02 7.57
CA ARG A 30 -20.86 9.59 7.27
C ARG A 30 -19.50 9.28 6.64
N ASP A 31 -19.11 10.02 5.63
CA ASP A 31 -17.84 9.84 4.91
C ASP A 31 -16.66 10.04 5.86
N GLY A 32 -16.74 11.05 6.74
CA GLY A 32 -15.73 11.27 7.78
C GLY A 32 -15.57 10.07 8.72
N ALA A 33 -16.69 9.47 9.16
CA ALA A 33 -16.65 8.27 10.00
C ALA A 33 -16.04 7.08 9.26
N GLU A 34 -16.38 6.87 7.98
CA GLU A 34 -15.84 5.79 7.15
C GLU A 34 -14.34 5.94 6.90
N ILE A 35 -13.87 7.16 6.62
CA ILE A 35 -12.43 7.45 6.47
C ILE A 35 -11.68 7.12 7.76
N ILE A 36 -12.16 7.57 8.91
CA ILE A 36 -11.53 7.27 10.21
C ILE A 36 -11.54 5.76 10.48
N ALA A 37 -12.61 5.05 10.14
CA ALA A 37 -12.69 3.61 10.27
C ALA A 37 -11.68 2.90 9.35
N ALA A 38 -11.53 3.33 8.10
CA ALA A 38 -10.56 2.79 7.16
C ALA A 38 -9.13 2.95 7.67
N LEU A 39 -8.78 4.13 8.18
CA LEU A 39 -7.46 4.38 8.78
C LEU A 39 -7.23 3.51 10.01
N ARG A 40 -8.21 3.39 10.91
CA ARG A 40 -8.11 2.57 12.13
C ARG A 40 -7.91 1.09 11.81
N GLN A 41 -8.58 0.60 10.78
CA GLN A 41 -8.48 -0.79 10.33
C GLN A 41 -7.25 -1.04 9.45
N GLY A 42 -6.44 -0.02 9.18
CA GLY A 42 -5.25 -0.14 8.36
C GLY A 42 -5.53 -0.30 6.86
N ARG A 43 -6.72 0.05 6.38
CA ARG A 43 -7.11 0.03 4.95
C ARG A 43 -6.52 1.23 4.20
N CYS A 44 -5.20 1.44 4.29
CA CYS A 44 -4.54 2.62 3.74
C CYS A 44 -3.10 2.37 3.25
N TRP A 45 -2.59 3.32 2.48
CA TRP A 45 -1.19 3.37 2.03
C TRP A 45 -0.73 4.83 1.94
N ILE A 46 0.58 5.03 1.98
CA ILE A 46 1.22 6.34 1.82
C ILE A 46 1.86 6.39 0.44
N ALA A 47 1.76 7.53 -0.25
CA ALA A 47 2.48 7.77 -1.49
C ALA A 47 3.18 9.13 -1.52
N TYR A 48 4.38 9.15 -2.12
CA TYR A 48 5.11 10.38 -2.43
C TYR A 48 4.65 10.93 -3.79
N ASP A 49 3.58 11.73 -3.75
CA ASP A 49 2.86 12.27 -4.90
C ASP A 49 3.63 13.34 -5.68
N ARG A 50 4.86 13.70 -5.28
CA ARG A 50 5.76 14.47 -6.16
C ARG A 50 6.51 13.60 -7.17
N LEU A 51 6.62 12.29 -6.92
CA LEU A 51 7.15 11.37 -7.92
C LEU A 51 6.05 10.94 -8.90
N SER A 52 4.90 10.55 -8.37
CA SER A 52 3.72 10.13 -9.12
C SER A 52 2.54 9.96 -8.16
N LEU A 53 1.31 10.19 -8.61
CA LEU A 53 0.12 9.98 -7.79
C LEU A 53 -0.01 8.52 -7.33
N GLY A 54 -0.27 8.30 -6.04
CA GLY A 54 -0.55 6.98 -5.46
C GLY A 54 -1.92 6.40 -5.79
N ARG A 55 -2.83 7.18 -6.39
CA ARG A 55 -4.17 6.73 -6.80
C ARG A 55 -4.07 5.56 -7.79
N GLY A 56 -4.84 4.49 -7.54
CA GLY A 56 -4.88 3.30 -8.38
C GLY A 56 -3.95 2.17 -7.92
N PHE A 57 -3.24 2.36 -6.81
CA PHE A 57 -2.56 1.27 -6.11
C PHE A 57 -3.58 0.27 -5.55
N SER A 58 -3.29 -1.02 -5.68
CA SER A 58 -4.07 -2.10 -5.06
C SER A 58 -3.14 -3.19 -4.55
N TYR A 59 -3.45 -3.71 -3.36
CA TYR A 59 -2.75 -4.82 -2.74
C TYR A 59 -3.73 -5.68 -1.97
N THR A 60 -3.82 -6.95 -2.33
CA THR A 60 -4.81 -7.89 -1.81
C THR A 60 -4.24 -9.29 -1.64
N ALA A 61 -4.83 -10.07 -0.74
CA ALA A 61 -4.57 -11.48 -0.55
C ALA A 61 -5.83 -12.33 -0.81
N GLU A 62 -5.64 -13.51 -1.36
CA GLU A 62 -6.70 -14.50 -1.61
C GLU A 62 -6.21 -15.90 -1.19
N ALA A 63 -7.01 -16.64 -0.43
CA ALA A 63 -6.73 -18.00 -0.01
C ALA A 63 -8.01 -18.83 -0.02
N GLY A 64 -8.17 -19.67 -1.05
CA GLY A 64 -9.43 -20.36 -1.29
C GLY A 64 -10.53 -19.35 -1.61
N GLU A 65 -11.64 -19.40 -0.87
CA GLU A 65 -12.76 -18.46 -0.99
C GLU A 65 -12.56 -17.18 -0.14
N ASN A 66 -11.52 -17.14 0.70
CA ASN A 66 -11.25 -16.00 1.57
C ASN A 66 -10.41 -14.94 0.84
N TRP A 67 -10.73 -13.68 1.08
CA TRP A 67 -10.00 -12.54 0.54
C TRP A 67 -9.82 -11.45 1.60
N ALA A 68 -8.70 -10.73 1.54
CA ALA A 68 -8.47 -9.54 2.34
C ALA A 68 -7.68 -8.47 1.57
N GLY A 69 -8.00 -7.21 1.84
CA GLY A 69 -7.14 -6.08 1.50
C GLY A 69 -6.18 -5.74 2.65
N MET A 70 -5.42 -4.65 2.47
CA MET A 70 -4.58 -4.04 3.50
C MET A 70 -5.32 -3.87 4.83
N GLY A 71 -4.66 -4.21 5.93
CA GLY A 71 -5.21 -4.22 7.28
C GLY A 71 -5.97 -5.50 7.66
N GLY A 72 -6.34 -6.32 6.66
CA GLY A 72 -7.06 -7.57 6.87
C GLY A 72 -6.15 -8.79 7.02
N THR A 73 -6.80 -9.93 7.29
CA THR A 73 -6.15 -11.22 7.54
C THR A 73 -6.74 -12.30 6.64
N VAL A 74 -5.90 -13.17 6.10
CA VAL A 74 -6.32 -14.44 5.47
C VAL A 74 -5.61 -15.61 6.12
N SER A 75 -6.25 -16.78 6.14
CA SER A 75 -5.59 -18.02 6.54
C SER A 75 -5.17 -18.82 5.32
N LEU A 76 -3.98 -19.42 5.35
CA LEU A 76 -3.47 -20.26 4.27
C LEU A 76 -4.46 -21.38 3.96
N THR A 77 -4.82 -21.51 2.67
CA THR A 77 -5.68 -22.60 2.20
C THR A 77 -4.83 -23.57 1.40
N ARG A 78 -4.79 -24.85 1.83
CA ARG A 78 -3.88 -25.87 1.27
C ARG A 78 -2.41 -25.40 1.27
N GLY A 79 -2.00 -24.73 2.36
CA GLY A 79 -0.63 -24.24 2.55
C GLY A 79 -0.23 -23.05 1.69
N LYS A 80 -1.18 -22.34 1.07
CA LYS A 80 -0.88 -21.18 0.22
C LYS A 80 -1.92 -20.06 0.31
N ALA A 81 -1.45 -18.86 0.03
CA ALA A 81 -2.24 -17.67 -0.31
C ALA A 81 -1.64 -17.00 -1.55
N TRP A 82 -2.46 -16.28 -2.30
CA TRP A 82 -2.07 -15.48 -3.44
C TRP A 82 -2.06 -14.01 -3.05
N LEU A 83 -0.92 -13.34 -3.20
CA LEU A 83 -0.81 -11.91 -3.08
C LEU A 83 -0.84 -11.28 -4.48
N ARG A 84 -1.73 -10.31 -4.68
CA ARG A 84 -1.85 -9.53 -5.91
C ARG A 84 -1.51 -8.08 -5.65
N ILE A 85 -0.61 -7.54 -6.45
CA ILE A 85 -0.05 -6.19 -6.33
C ILE A 85 -0.28 -5.47 -7.65
N LYS A 86 -0.79 -4.25 -7.60
CA LYS A 86 -0.91 -3.35 -8.75
C LYS A 86 -0.45 -1.96 -8.36
N LEU A 87 0.58 -1.48 -9.04
CA LEU A 87 1.04 -0.10 -8.95
C LEU A 87 0.26 0.80 -9.92
N PRO A 88 0.10 2.11 -9.59
CA PRO A 88 -0.46 3.09 -10.53
C PRO A 88 0.30 3.20 -11.86
N ARG A 89 1.61 2.92 -11.86
CA ARG A 89 2.50 2.92 -13.03
C ARG A 89 3.65 1.94 -12.84
N PRO A 90 4.36 1.54 -13.90
CA PRO A 90 5.55 0.70 -13.77
C PRO A 90 6.58 1.32 -12.82
N GLY A 91 7.07 0.50 -11.90
CA GLY A 91 8.06 0.86 -10.87
C GLY A 91 8.80 -0.36 -10.36
N GLU A 92 9.60 -0.20 -9.32
CA GLU A 92 10.18 -1.34 -8.60
C GLU A 92 9.23 -1.73 -7.46
N ILE A 93 8.71 -2.95 -7.50
CA ILE A 93 7.88 -3.57 -6.46
C ILE A 93 8.81 -4.32 -5.50
N CYS A 94 8.64 -4.08 -4.21
CA CYS A 94 9.32 -4.83 -3.16
C CYS A 94 8.29 -5.40 -2.19
N LEU A 95 8.21 -6.73 -2.10
CA LEU A 95 7.40 -7.39 -1.09
C LEU A 95 8.26 -7.64 0.15
N ILE A 96 7.76 -7.20 1.30
CA ILE A 96 8.37 -7.37 2.60
C ILE A 96 7.57 -8.40 3.40
N HIS A 97 8.24 -9.38 3.98
CA HIS A 97 7.68 -10.37 4.91
C HIS A 97 8.40 -10.28 6.25
N ASN A 98 7.66 -10.03 7.34
CA ASN A 98 8.21 -9.87 8.70
C ASN A 98 9.41 -8.91 8.76
N GLY A 99 9.34 -7.81 8.00
CA GLY A 99 10.39 -6.78 7.94
C GLY A 99 11.51 -7.05 6.94
N ASN A 100 11.59 -8.24 6.34
CA ASN A 100 12.63 -8.60 5.38
C ASN A 100 12.12 -8.58 3.93
N PRO A 101 12.87 -8.03 2.97
CA PRO A 101 12.49 -8.10 1.56
C PRO A 101 12.59 -9.54 1.05
N VAL A 102 11.48 -10.07 0.54
CA VAL A 102 11.42 -11.42 -0.06
C VAL A 102 11.36 -11.39 -1.58
N ILE A 103 10.90 -10.28 -2.16
CA ILE A 103 10.90 -10.04 -3.61
C ILE A 103 11.30 -8.59 -3.86
N ARG A 104 12.07 -8.37 -4.93
CA ARG A 104 12.32 -7.05 -5.52
C ARG A 104 12.39 -7.19 -7.04
N GLU A 105 11.49 -6.55 -7.75
CA GLU A 105 11.45 -6.63 -9.22
C GLU A 105 10.82 -5.39 -9.85
N LYS A 106 11.05 -5.18 -11.15
CA LYS A 106 10.42 -4.09 -11.90
C LYS A 106 9.13 -4.58 -12.55
N GLY A 107 8.07 -3.79 -12.44
CA GLY A 107 6.77 -4.11 -13.04
C GLY A 107 5.70 -3.11 -12.65
N GLN A 108 4.50 -3.29 -13.21
CA GLN A 108 3.30 -2.57 -12.78
C GLN A 108 2.37 -3.47 -11.97
N THR A 109 2.32 -4.75 -12.29
CA THR A 109 1.51 -5.75 -11.59
C THR A 109 2.38 -6.92 -11.17
N ARG A 110 1.97 -7.58 -10.09
CA ARG A 110 2.56 -8.83 -9.66
C ARG A 110 1.58 -9.69 -8.90
N ASP A 111 1.48 -10.94 -9.33
CA ASP A 111 0.79 -12.00 -8.61
C ASP A 111 1.84 -13.01 -8.13
N LEU A 112 1.75 -13.44 -6.88
CA LEU A 112 2.66 -14.40 -6.28
C LEU A 112 1.94 -15.30 -5.28
N SER A 113 2.39 -16.55 -5.18
CA SER A 113 1.92 -17.46 -4.14
C SER A 113 2.91 -17.50 -2.98
N VAL A 114 2.41 -17.38 -1.76
CA VAL A 114 3.19 -17.48 -0.52
C VAL A 114 2.64 -18.61 0.34
N GLY A 115 3.53 -19.30 1.06
CA GLY A 115 3.18 -20.39 1.97
C GLY A 115 3.62 -20.17 3.41
N ALA A 116 4.26 -19.03 3.72
CA ALA A 116 4.65 -18.70 5.07
C ALA A 116 3.61 -17.77 5.71
N ALA A 117 3.27 -18.03 6.97
CA ALA A 117 2.48 -17.11 7.77
C ALA A 117 3.32 -15.87 8.14
N GLY A 118 2.65 -14.78 8.47
CA GLY A 118 3.27 -13.54 8.97
C GLY A 118 2.70 -12.28 8.34
N VAL A 119 3.46 -11.21 8.49
CA VAL A 119 3.07 -9.86 8.09
C VAL A 119 3.68 -9.55 6.73
N TYR A 120 2.84 -9.31 5.73
CA TYR A 120 3.27 -8.97 4.37
C TYR A 120 2.90 -7.52 4.04
N ARG A 121 3.84 -6.72 3.56
CA ARG A 121 3.57 -5.37 3.03
C ARG A 121 4.31 -5.12 1.72
N VAL A 122 3.82 -4.15 0.96
CA VAL A 122 4.41 -3.74 -0.31
C VAL A 122 5.06 -2.37 -0.15
N GLU A 123 6.27 -2.26 -0.66
CA GLU A 123 6.96 -1.00 -0.90
C GLU A 123 7.16 -0.84 -2.41
N ALA A 124 7.02 0.37 -2.93
CA ALA A 124 7.30 0.67 -4.33
C ALA A 124 8.29 1.82 -4.47
N ARG A 125 9.12 1.75 -5.50
CA ARG A 125 10.10 2.80 -5.82
C ARG A 125 10.00 3.23 -7.27
N LEU A 126 10.31 4.50 -7.52
CA LEU A 126 10.49 5.07 -8.85
C LEU A 126 11.91 5.61 -8.96
N LYS A 127 12.69 5.10 -9.92
CA LYS A 127 14.10 5.49 -10.13
C LYS A 127 14.95 5.40 -8.84
N GLY A 128 14.72 4.35 -8.03
CA GLY A 128 15.41 4.13 -6.75
C GLY A 128 14.84 4.92 -5.56
N ILE A 129 13.98 5.91 -5.80
CA ILE A 129 13.38 6.75 -4.76
C ILE A 129 12.10 6.09 -4.23
N PRO A 130 11.90 6.01 -2.90
CA PRO A 130 10.65 5.56 -2.29
C PRO A 130 9.43 6.30 -2.83
N TRP A 131 8.41 5.53 -3.20
CA TRP A 131 7.18 6.06 -3.76
C TRP A 131 5.95 5.62 -2.98
N ILE A 132 5.70 4.32 -2.81
CA ILE A 132 4.51 3.81 -2.09
C ILE A 132 4.94 2.95 -0.92
N TYR A 133 4.25 3.10 0.21
CA TYR A 133 4.30 2.21 1.35
C TYR A 133 2.89 1.75 1.69
N SER A 134 2.62 0.45 1.56
CA SER A 134 1.32 -0.12 1.92
C SER A 134 1.26 -0.45 3.41
N ASN A 135 0.07 -0.41 3.98
CA ASN A 135 -0.18 -1.17 5.20
C ASN A 135 -0.11 -2.68 4.92
N PRO A 136 0.12 -3.50 5.96
CA PRO A 136 0.30 -4.91 5.79
C PRO A 136 -1.01 -5.67 5.54
N ILE A 137 -0.89 -6.87 4.98
CA ILE A 137 -1.88 -7.94 5.07
C ILE A 137 -1.28 -9.03 5.96
N TYR A 138 -2.09 -9.60 6.84
CA TYR A 138 -1.69 -10.67 7.74
C TYR A 138 -2.08 -12.02 7.14
N ILE A 139 -1.15 -12.97 7.16
CA ILE A 139 -1.38 -14.34 6.71
C ILE A 139 -1.15 -15.28 7.89
N ASN A 140 -2.15 -16.11 8.22
CA ASN A 140 -2.09 -17.07 9.31
C ASN A 140 -2.09 -18.52 8.83
#